data_AF-A0A1G3QT31-F1
#
_entry.id   AF-A0A1G3QT31-F1
#
_cell.length_a   1.000
_cell.length_b   1.000
_cell.length_c   1.000
_cell.angle_alpha   90.00
_cell.angle_beta   90.00
_cell.angle_gamma   90.00
#
_symmetry.space_group_name_H-M   'P 1'
#
loop_
_entity.id
_entity.type
_entity.pdbx_description
1 polymer ?
#
loop_
_entity_poly.entity_id
_entity_poly.type
_entity_poly.pdbx_seq_one_letter_code
_entity_poly.pdbx_strand_id
1 'polypeptide(L)'
;MPGSRAAGLLPDIDRGRITGLERAMQRMERSLPPLQGFVLPDGHPSAAWAHIARTVCRRAERCVLNVAAGSSGGRVQEYYQEGLSYLFTLARLCNSIHGIGDVPWP
;
A
#
# COMPACT_ATOMS: atom_id res chain seq x y z
N MET A 1 20.61 12.39 0.84
CA MET A 1 21.05 13.74 1.29
C MET A 1 19.93 14.72 0.98
N PRO A 2 19.44 15.49 1.96
CA PRO A 2 18.52 16.60 1.70
C PRO A 2 19.15 17.53 0.65
N GLY A 3 18.40 17.89 -0.40
CA GLY A 3 18.94 18.68 -1.52
C GLY A 3 19.65 17.89 -2.62
N SER A 4 19.55 16.55 -2.66
CA SER A 4 20.08 15.78 -3.78
C SER A 4 19.37 16.13 -5.09
N ARG A 5 20.10 16.15 -6.22
CA ARG A 5 19.58 16.36 -7.59
C ARG A 5 18.38 15.46 -7.95
N ALA A 6 18.21 14.34 -7.24
CA ALA A 6 17.11 13.41 -7.44
C ALA A 6 15.72 13.96 -7.05
N ALA A 7 15.65 15.02 -6.23
CA ALA A 7 14.37 15.61 -5.83
C ALA A 7 13.58 16.17 -7.03
N GLY A 8 14.26 16.73 -8.02
CA GLY A 8 13.66 17.22 -9.26
C GLY A 8 13.29 16.12 -10.27
N LEU A 9 13.67 14.87 -10.01
CA LEU A 9 13.34 13.70 -10.85
C LEU A 9 12.14 12.92 -10.32
N LEU A 10 11.58 13.30 -9.17
CA LEU A 10 10.41 12.63 -8.63
C LEU A 10 9.20 12.91 -9.54
N PRO A 11 8.46 11.88 -9.95
CA PRO A 11 7.27 12.07 -10.76
C PRO A 11 6.24 12.86 -9.97
N ASP A 12 5.58 13.81 -10.64
CA ASP A 12 4.43 14.47 -10.05
C ASP A 12 3.28 13.46 -9.89
N ILE A 13 2.75 13.38 -8.68
CA ILE A 13 1.67 12.47 -8.35
C ILE A 13 0.37 13.25 -8.43
N ASP A 14 -0.39 12.99 -9.49
CA ASP A 14 -1.74 13.53 -9.62
C ASP A 14 -2.71 12.85 -8.65
N ARG A 15 -3.68 13.63 -8.17
CA ARG A 15 -4.74 13.18 -7.25
C ARG A 15 -5.54 12.02 -7.84
N GLY A 16 -5.70 11.94 -9.16
CA GLY A 16 -6.39 10.85 -9.83
C GLY A 16 -5.76 9.47 -9.58
N ARG A 17 -4.44 9.40 -9.33
CA ARG A 17 -3.76 8.13 -8.99
C ARG A 17 -4.16 7.64 -7.59
N ILE A 18 -4.24 8.57 -6.63
CA ILE A 18 -4.65 8.30 -5.25
C ILE A 18 -6.10 7.82 -5.24
N THR A 19 -6.99 8.56 -5.90
CA THR A 19 -8.40 8.16 -6.03
C THR A 19 -8.58 6.83 -6.78
N GLY A 20 -7.69 6.49 -7.70
CA GLY A 20 -7.66 5.19 -8.34
C GLY A 20 -7.43 4.04 -7.35
N LEU A 21 -6.50 4.22 -6.40
CA LEU A 21 -6.21 3.26 -5.33
C LEU A 21 -7.39 3.14 -4.36
N GLU A 22 -7.95 4.27 -3.90
CA GLU A 22 -9.13 4.30 -3.02
C GLU A 22 -10.30 3.54 -3.63
N ARG A 23 -10.62 3.81 -4.91
CA ARG A 23 -11.69 3.10 -5.63
C ARG A 23 -11.39 1.62 -5.77
N ALA A 24 -10.13 1.24 -5.93
CA ALA A 24 -9.75 -0.16 -6.02
C ALA A 24 -9.93 -0.87 -4.66
N MET A 25 -9.53 -0.24 -3.56
CA MET A 25 -9.76 -0.75 -2.21
C MET A 25 -11.25 -0.95 -1.92
N GLN A 26 -12.08 0.05 -2.21
CA GLN A 26 -13.54 -0.04 -2.04
C GLN A 26 -14.15 -1.21 -2.82
N ARG A 27 -13.61 -1.55 -4.01
CA ARG A 27 -14.07 -2.72 -4.76
C ARG A 27 -13.72 -4.03 -4.05
N MET A 28 -12.51 -4.14 -3.50
CA MET A 28 -12.05 -5.34 -2.80
C MET A 28 -12.74 -5.51 -1.45
N GLU A 29 -12.91 -4.43 -0.69
CA GLU A 29 -13.56 -4.43 0.63
C GLU A 29 -15.01 -4.90 0.59
N ARG A 30 -15.75 -4.64 -0.51
CA ARG A 30 -17.12 -5.13 -0.68
C ARG A 30 -17.22 -6.66 -0.73
N SER A 31 -16.13 -7.35 -1.07
CA SER A 31 -16.06 -8.82 -1.12
C SER A 31 -15.42 -9.41 0.13
N LEU A 32 -14.98 -8.58 1.08
CA LEU A 32 -14.26 -9.00 2.27
C LEU A 32 -15.13 -8.87 3.52
N PRO A 33 -14.98 -9.77 4.50
CA PRO A 33 -15.55 -9.55 5.82
C PRO A 33 -14.93 -8.29 6.46
N PRO A 34 -15.66 -7.61 7.36
CA PRO A 34 -15.14 -6.44 8.07
C PRO A 34 -13.86 -6.82 8.83
N LEU A 35 -12.89 -5.90 8.84
CA LEU A 35 -11.62 -6.11 9.53
C LEU A 35 -11.87 -6.09 11.05
N GLN A 36 -11.67 -7.22 11.73
CA GLN A 36 -11.97 -7.36 13.17
C GLN A 36 -10.75 -7.11 14.08
N GLY A 37 -9.59 -6.78 13.51
CA GLY A 37 -8.37 -6.53 14.28
C GLY A 37 -7.12 -6.51 13.42
N PHE A 38 -5.96 -6.60 14.07
CA PHE A 38 -4.69 -6.80 13.36
C PHE A 38 -4.66 -8.19 12.73
N VAL A 39 -4.19 -8.27 11.49
CA VAL A 39 -4.11 -9.52 10.73
C VAL A 39 -2.65 -9.88 10.49
N LEU A 40 -2.29 -11.12 10.80
CA LEU A 40 -0.98 -11.67 10.51
C LEU A 40 -0.79 -11.86 9.00
N PRO A 41 0.42 -11.62 8.46
CA PRO A 41 0.73 -11.92 7.07
C PRO A 41 0.87 -13.44 6.92
N ASP A 42 -0.27 -14.12 6.78
CA ASP A 42 -0.39 -15.57 6.62
C ASP A 42 -1.43 -15.90 5.53
N GLY A 43 -1.48 -17.17 5.10
CA GLY A 43 -2.47 -17.67 4.16
C GLY A 43 -1.88 -18.18 2.85
N HIS A 44 -2.52 -17.86 1.72
CA HIS A 44 -2.15 -18.40 0.40
C HIS A 44 -0.89 -17.71 -0.15
N PRO A 45 -0.05 -18.39 -0.97
CA PRO A 45 1.12 -17.77 -1.59
C PRO A 45 0.83 -16.46 -2.36
N SER A 46 -0.37 -16.29 -2.93
CA SER A 46 -0.78 -15.03 -3.58
C SER A 46 -0.89 -13.86 -2.60
N ALA A 47 -1.40 -14.10 -1.39
CA ALA A 47 -1.40 -13.10 -0.31
C ALA A 47 0.02 -12.81 0.18
N ALA A 48 0.88 -13.82 0.29
CA ALA A 48 2.29 -13.63 0.64
C ALA A 48 3.02 -12.71 -0.36
N TRP A 49 2.79 -12.87 -1.67
CA TRP A 49 3.33 -11.96 -2.68
C TRP A 49 2.85 -10.52 -2.51
N ALA A 50 1.57 -10.31 -2.18
CA ALA A 50 1.05 -8.97 -1.89
C ALA A 50 1.71 -8.35 -0.65
N HIS A 51 1.96 -9.13 0.40
CA HIS A 51 2.71 -8.68 1.57
C HIS A 51 4.17 -8.36 1.25
N ILE A 52 4.84 -9.17 0.43
CA ILE A 52 6.21 -8.88 -0.05
C ILE A 52 6.22 -7.56 -0.81
N ALA A 53 5.30 -7.37 -1.76
CA ALA A 53 5.16 -6.11 -2.48
C ALA A 53 4.97 -4.92 -1.52
N ARG A 54 4.16 -5.09 -0.46
CA ARG A 54 3.95 -4.06 0.58
C ARG A 54 5.24 -3.69 1.30
N THR A 55 6.11 -4.67 1.62
CA THR A 55 7.42 -4.39 2.24
C THR A 55 8.38 -3.64 1.30
N VAL A 56 8.37 -3.98 0.01
CA VAL A 56 9.15 -3.28 -1.02
C VAL A 56 8.65 -1.85 -1.19
N CYS A 57 7.33 -1.63 -1.24
CA CYS A 57 6.72 -0.31 -1.27
C CYS A 57 7.08 0.52 -0.04
N ARG A 58 7.05 -0.05 1.18
CA ARG A 58 7.51 0.64 2.40
C ARG A 58 8.98 1.05 2.32
N ARG A 59 9.83 0.20 1.73
CA ARG A 59 11.25 0.55 1.51
C ARG A 59 11.39 1.70 0.53
N ALA A 60 10.66 1.66 -0.59
CA ALA A 60 10.65 2.72 -1.59
C ALA A 60 10.13 4.05 -1.02
N GLU A 61 9.04 4.01 -0.25
CA GLU A 61 8.47 5.16 0.46
C GLU A 61 9.55 5.86 1.30
N ARG A 62 10.26 5.14 2.19
CA ARG A 62 11.32 5.73 3.02
C ARG A 62 12.43 6.36 2.18
N CYS A 63 12.84 5.72 1.09
CA CYS A 63 13.86 6.27 0.19
C CYS A 63 13.37 7.55 -0.50
N VAL A 64 12.13 7.57 -0.98
CA VAL A 64 11.55 8.70 -1.70
C VAL A 64 11.26 9.86 -0.76
N LEU A 65 10.69 9.62 0.42
CA LEU A 65 10.43 10.67 1.40
C LEU A 65 11.71 11.34 1.91
N ASN A 66 12.82 10.59 2.01
CA ASN A 66 14.13 11.17 2.32
C ASN A 66 14.65 12.13 1.23
N VAL A 67 14.19 11.98 -0.01
CA VAL A 67 14.56 12.81 -1.16
C VAL A 67 13.54 13.93 -1.39
N ALA A 68 12.26 13.68 -1.13
CA ALA A 68 11.12 14.56 -1.40
C ALA A 68 10.98 15.74 -0.41
N ALA A 69 12.07 16.18 0.22
CA ALA A 69 12.05 17.33 1.12
C ALA A 69 11.64 18.61 0.35
N GLY A 70 10.39 19.06 0.51
CA GLY A 70 9.81 20.21 -0.21
C GLY A 70 8.30 20.10 -0.48
N SER A 71 7.78 20.93 -1.39
CA SER A 71 6.35 21.13 -1.67
C SER A 71 5.63 19.94 -2.34
N SER A 72 6.35 19.04 -3.01
CA SER A 72 5.79 17.82 -3.63
C SER A 72 5.74 16.60 -2.68
N GLY A 73 6.33 16.69 -1.49
CA GLY A 73 6.41 15.58 -0.54
C GLY A 73 5.04 15.10 -0.03
N GLY A 74 4.07 16.00 0.10
CA GLY A 74 2.74 15.68 0.64
C GLY A 74 1.97 14.65 -0.20
N ARG A 75 1.84 14.88 -1.51
CA ARG A 75 1.11 13.96 -2.40
C ARG A 75 1.84 12.64 -2.61
N VAL A 76 3.17 12.68 -2.63
CA VAL A 76 3.99 11.48 -2.71
C VAL A 76 3.78 10.62 -1.47
N GLN A 77 3.80 11.23 -0.28
CA GLN A 77 3.51 10.55 0.98
C GLN A 77 2.11 9.93 0.98
N GLU A 78 1.09 10.70 0.60
CA GLU A 78 -0.29 10.23 0.52
C GLU A 78 -0.43 9.02 -0.41
N TYR A 79 0.15 9.08 -1.62
CA TYR A 79 0.13 7.97 -2.57
C TYR A 79 0.80 6.70 -2.04
N TYR A 80 1.92 6.81 -1.33
CA TYR A 80 2.54 5.65 -0.71
C TYR A 80 1.69 5.09 0.43
N GLN A 81 1.09 5.93 1.29
CA GLN A 81 0.20 5.45 2.34
C GLN A 81 -1.01 4.68 1.75
N GLU A 82 -1.67 5.25 0.75
CA GLU A 82 -2.80 4.59 0.07
C GLU A 82 -2.37 3.33 -0.68
N GLY A 83 -1.21 3.34 -1.34
CA GLY A 83 -0.67 2.17 -2.05
C GLY A 83 -0.34 1.03 -1.11
N LEU A 84 0.13 1.33 0.10
CA LEU A 84 0.35 0.33 1.12
C LEU A 84 -0.98 -0.26 1.59
N SER A 85 -1.96 0.57 1.96
CA SER A 85 -3.31 0.13 2.35
C SER A 85 -3.92 -0.76 1.27
N TYR A 86 -3.78 -0.37 -0.01
CA TYR A 86 -4.22 -1.17 -1.15
C TYR A 86 -3.60 -2.57 -1.17
N LEU A 87 -2.28 -2.68 -1.00
CA LEU A 87 -1.59 -3.98 -0.99
C LEU A 87 -2.00 -4.86 0.20
N PHE A 88 -2.35 -4.25 1.34
CA PHE A 88 -2.91 -4.98 2.48
C PHE A 88 -4.31 -5.54 2.16
N THR A 89 -5.20 -4.70 1.62
CA THR A 89 -6.53 -5.14 1.21
C THR A 89 -6.48 -6.18 0.09
N LEU A 90 -5.50 -6.07 -0.83
CA LEU A 90 -5.25 -7.08 -1.87
C LEU A 90 -4.83 -8.41 -1.27
N ALA A 91 -3.95 -8.42 -0.26
CA ALA A 91 -3.53 -9.66 0.41
C ALA A 91 -4.74 -10.37 1.05
N ARG A 92 -5.62 -9.62 1.72
CA ARG A 92 -6.88 -10.15 2.28
C ARG A 92 -7.79 -10.70 1.20
N LEU A 93 -7.95 -9.99 0.07
CA LEU A 93 -8.74 -10.47 -1.06
C LEU A 93 -8.17 -11.77 -1.64
N CYS A 94 -6.85 -11.87 -1.80
CA CYS A 94 -6.19 -13.08 -2.25
C CYS A 94 -6.51 -14.27 -1.32
N ASN A 95 -6.41 -14.08 -0.01
CA ASN A 95 -6.81 -15.13 0.95
C ASN A 95 -8.28 -15.50 0.82
N SER A 96 -9.17 -14.50 0.75
CA SER A 96 -10.61 -14.71 0.63
C SER A 96 -11.00 -15.46 -0.65
N ILE A 97 -10.38 -15.18 -1.80
CA ILE A 97 -10.59 -15.90 -3.07
C ILE A 97 -10.25 -17.39 -2.92
N HIS A 98 -9.25 -17.73 -2.11
CA HIS A 98 -8.85 -19.11 -1.83
C HIS A 98 -9.58 -19.72 -0.63
N GLY A 99 -10.60 -19.06 -0.09
CA GLY A 99 -11.37 -19.54 1.07
C GLY A 99 -10.59 -19.55 2.38
N ILE A 100 -9.47 -18.82 2.46
CA ILE A 100 -8.66 -18.68 3.67
C ILE A 100 -9.11 -17.42 4.41
N GLY A 101 -9.48 -17.58 5.68
CA GLY A 101 -9.87 -16.46 6.54
C GLY A 101 -8.66 -15.64 7.00
N ASP A 102 -8.92 -14.39 7.42
CA ASP A 102 -7.90 -13.55 8.05
C ASP A 102 -7.47 -14.17 9.39
N VAL A 103 -6.15 -14.28 9.61
CA VAL A 103 -5.60 -14.77 10.88
C VAL A 103 -5.43 -13.58 11.83
N PRO A 104 -6.25 -13.46 12.90
CA PRO A 104 -6.13 -12.36 13.85
C PRO A 104 -4.82 -12.48 14.65
N TRP A 105 -4.19 -11.33 14.91
CA TRP A 105 -3.09 -11.24 15.88
C TRP A 105 -3.64 -11.43 17.31
N PRO A 106 -3.08 -12.35 18.12
CA PRO A 106 -3.56 -12.67 19.46
C PRO A 106 -3.32 -11.58 20.50
#